data_AF-A0AAE0SF23-F1
#
_entry.id   AF-A0AAE0SF23-F1
#
_cell.length_a   1.000
_cell.length_b   1.000
_cell.length_c   1.000
_cell.angle_alpha   90.00
_cell.angle_beta   90.00
_cell.angle_gamma   90.00
#
_symmetry.space_group_name_H-M   'P 1'
#
loop_
_entity.id
_entity.type
_entity.pdbx_description
1 polymer ?
#
loop_
_entity_poly.entity_id
_entity_poly.type
_entity_poly.pdbx_seq_one_letter_code
_entity_poly.pdbx_strand_id
1 'polypeptide(L)'
;MASLGRQFILLLWKNFVLQKRKVCVSVFEILLPLFFATLLVLIRLAGGRTSITHSTTYPDVSLQPPHDRHKRLVFTPDTFLTKNLCQSLINSINREYTVTGFSTEDDLLAEYQRDENVTIAVVFHGNYYDGPQLPQSIEYSLRIDSYNAWNTAETYGLYQQPGPSPGSDQYTRDGFLFIQYILDKTIIEQFNGSVKFNKDFDMRLKRMPFPPYSEDRLVSILQSILPLFIVLSFLLNALQISKNIAFEKEKMLKVRVYW
;
A
#
# COMPACT_ATOMS: atom_id res chain seq x y z
N MET A 1 -42.60 36.12 -28.70
CA MET A 1 -41.49 35.44 -28.00
C MET A 1 -40.84 34.46 -28.96
N ALA A 2 -39.52 34.53 -29.16
CA ALA A 2 -38.83 33.51 -29.96
C ALA A 2 -38.93 32.16 -29.23
N SER A 3 -39.19 31.07 -29.95
CA SER A 3 -39.20 29.73 -29.35
C SER A 3 -37.84 29.42 -28.73
N LEU A 4 -37.82 28.65 -27.64
CA LEU A 4 -36.61 28.26 -26.93
C LEU A 4 -35.53 27.70 -27.88
N GLY A 5 -35.95 26.90 -28.87
CA GLY A 5 -35.05 26.36 -29.89
C GLY A 5 -34.40 27.42 -30.79
N ARG A 6 -35.14 28.48 -31.15
CA ARG A 6 -34.62 29.57 -31.99
C ARG A 6 -33.59 30.41 -31.22
N GLN A 7 -33.81 30.62 -29.92
CA GLN A 7 -32.84 31.28 -29.04
C GLN A 7 -31.57 30.43 -28.86
N PHE A 8 -31.72 29.12 -28.70
CA PHE A 8 -30.59 28.19 -28.60
C PHE A 8 -29.71 28.20 -29.87
N ILE A 9 -30.32 28.13 -31.05
CA ILE A 9 -29.61 28.19 -32.33
C ILE A 9 -28.88 29.53 -32.50
N LEU A 10 -29.51 30.65 -32.12
CA LEU A 10 -28.87 31.97 -32.16
C LEU A 10 -27.65 32.06 -31.25
N LEU A 11 -27.71 31.46 -30.06
CA LEU A 11 -26.58 31.40 -29.13
C LEU A 11 -25.44 30.52 -29.67
N LEU A 12 -25.75 29.35 -30.26
CA LEU A 12 -24.77 28.50 -30.92
C LEU A 12 -24.10 29.24 -32.09
N TRP A 13 -24.89 29.92 -32.93
CA TRP A 13 -24.36 30.70 -34.05
C TRP A 13 -23.46 31.84 -33.57
N LYS A 14 -23.86 32.57 -32.53
CA LYS A 14 -23.03 33.61 -31.91
C LYS A 14 -21.69 33.04 -31.44
N ASN A 15 -21.73 31.93 -30.71
CA ASN A 15 -20.52 31.28 -30.20
C ASN A 15 -19.63 30.75 -31.35
N PHE A 16 -20.22 30.18 -32.39
CA PHE A 16 -19.51 29.72 -33.57
C PHE A 16 -18.82 30.88 -34.33
N VAL A 17 -19.51 32.00 -34.51
CA VAL A 17 -18.94 33.21 -35.14
C VAL A 17 -17.79 33.78 -34.30
N LEU A 18 -17.92 33.79 -32.97
CA LEU A 18 -16.85 34.21 -32.06
C LEU A 18 -15.62 33.29 -32.14
N GLN A 19 -15.84 31.98 -32.24
CA GLN A 19 -14.78 30.99 -32.40
C GLN A 19 -14.07 31.15 -33.76
N LYS A 20 -14.83 31.35 -34.85
CA LYS A 20 -14.28 31.58 -36.20
C LYS A 20 -13.37 32.80 -36.29
N ARG A 21 -13.57 33.83 -35.45
CA ARG A 21 -12.71 35.03 -35.38
C ARG A 21 -11.38 34.79 -34.66
N LYS A 22 -11.22 33.64 -33.99
CA LYS A 22 -10.02 33.25 -33.24
C LYS A 22 -9.39 31.99 -33.84
N VAL A 23 -9.09 32.05 -35.13
CA VAL A 23 -8.61 30.91 -35.93
C VAL A 23 -7.36 30.28 -35.32
N CYS A 24 -6.33 31.06 -34.99
CA CYS A 24 -5.09 30.52 -34.42
C CYS A 24 -5.33 29.78 -33.10
N VAL A 25 -6.14 30.36 -32.20
CA VAL A 25 -6.45 29.73 -30.91
C VAL A 25 -7.27 28.45 -31.10
N SER A 26 -8.23 28.46 -32.03
CA SER A 26 -9.04 27.27 -32.36
C SER A 26 -8.18 26.13 -32.92
N VAL A 27 -7.17 26.45 -33.72
CA VAL A 27 -6.21 25.46 -34.23
C VAL A 27 -5.44 24.82 -33.07
N PHE A 28 -4.91 25.61 -32.13
CA PHE A 28 -4.23 25.06 -30.95
C PHE A 28 -5.17 24.28 -30.02
N GLU A 29 -6.42 24.72 -29.85
CA GLU A 29 -7.44 24.02 -29.04
C GLU A 29 -7.78 22.63 -29.57
N ILE A 30 -7.63 22.40 -30.88
CA ILE A 30 -7.84 21.10 -31.53
C ILE A 30 -6.53 20.30 -31.59
N LEU A 31 -5.42 20.95 -31.92
CA LEU A 31 -4.12 20.29 -32.03
C LEU A 31 -3.60 19.81 -30.69
N LEU A 32 -3.86 20.52 -29.59
CA LEU A 32 -3.33 20.16 -28.28
C LEU A 32 -3.91 18.83 -27.75
N PRO A 33 -5.23 18.58 -27.76
CA PRO A 33 -5.76 17.25 -27.46
C PRO A 33 -5.29 16.16 -28.42
N LEU A 34 -5.18 16.48 -29.71
CA LEU A 34 -4.70 15.51 -30.69
C LEU A 34 -3.24 15.13 -30.41
N PHE A 35 -2.40 16.09 -30.04
CA PHE A 35 -1.01 15.88 -29.64
C PHE A 35 -0.88 15.01 -28.38
N PHE A 36 -1.65 15.28 -27.33
CA PHE A 36 -1.61 14.44 -26.13
C PHE A 36 -2.17 13.03 -26.38
N ALA A 37 -3.21 12.90 -27.20
CA ALA A 37 -3.75 11.60 -27.59
C ALA A 37 -2.73 10.79 -28.40
N THR A 38 -2.07 11.40 -29.40
CA THR A 38 -1.02 10.72 -30.18
C THR A 38 0.17 10.36 -29.30
N LEU A 39 0.58 11.24 -28.39
CA LEU A 39 1.65 10.96 -27.43
C LEU A 39 1.32 9.76 -26.54
N LEU A 40 0.08 9.66 -26.02
CA LEU A 40 -0.35 8.49 -25.23
C LEU A 40 -0.32 7.20 -26.05
N VAL A 41 -0.75 7.25 -27.31
CA VAL A 41 -0.68 6.10 -28.23
C VAL A 41 0.78 5.70 -28.49
N LEU A 42 1.67 6.66 -28.74
CA LEU A 42 3.10 6.38 -28.93
C LEU A 42 3.74 5.77 -27.69
N ILE A 43 3.43 6.29 -26.49
CA ILE A 43 3.86 5.70 -25.23
C ILE A 43 3.35 4.25 -25.14
N ARG A 44 2.07 4.02 -25.43
CA ARG A 44 1.48 2.68 -25.38
C ARG A 44 2.15 1.71 -26.36
N LEU A 45 2.47 2.15 -27.57
CA LEU A 45 3.14 1.35 -28.59
C LEU A 45 4.62 1.10 -28.28
N ALA A 46 5.27 2.02 -27.57
CA ALA A 46 6.66 1.87 -27.16
C ALA A 46 6.85 0.83 -26.03
N GLY A 47 5.79 0.51 -25.27
CA GLY A 47 5.88 -0.51 -24.23
C GLY A 47 5.70 -1.91 -24.76
N GLY A 48 6.67 -2.77 -24.45
CA GLY A 48 6.52 -4.21 -24.61
C GLY A 48 5.58 -4.79 -23.53
N ARG A 49 4.68 -5.67 -23.96
CA ARG A 49 3.98 -6.61 -23.07
C ARG A 49 4.78 -7.90 -23.02
N THR A 50 5.19 -8.32 -21.83
CA THR A 50 5.81 -9.64 -21.64
C THR A 50 4.73 -10.64 -21.24
N SER A 51 4.66 -11.77 -21.93
CA SER A 51 3.72 -12.84 -21.60
C SER A 51 4.47 -14.02 -21.04
N ILE A 52 4.17 -14.36 -19.79
CA ILE A 52 4.72 -15.52 -19.10
C ILE A 52 3.72 -16.66 -19.29
N THR A 53 4.09 -17.63 -20.12
CA THR A 53 3.23 -18.73 -20.56
C THR A 53 3.22 -19.92 -19.60
N HIS A 54 4.19 -20.00 -18.70
CA HIS A 54 4.33 -21.08 -17.73
C HIS A 54 4.01 -20.59 -16.32
N SER A 55 3.53 -21.49 -15.46
CA SER A 55 3.30 -21.18 -14.06
C SER A 55 4.60 -20.77 -13.38
N THR A 56 4.59 -19.66 -12.67
CA THR A 56 5.76 -19.17 -11.92
C THR A 56 5.87 -19.97 -10.63
N THR A 57 6.96 -20.70 -10.48
CA THR A 57 7.28 -21.48 -9.27
C THR A 57 8.33 -20.78 -8.44
N TYR A 58 8.29 -20.99 -7.12
CA TYR A 58 9.21 -20.37 -6.17
C TYR A 58 10.04 -21.44 -5.45
N PRO A 59 11.32 -21.18 -5.18
CA PRO A 59 12.11 -22.04 -4.31
C PRO A 59 11.53 -22.01 -2.89
N ASP A 60 11.79 -23.07 -2.15
CA ASP A 60 11.58 -23.08 -0.71
C ASP A 60 12.61 -22.21 0.00
N VAL A 61 12.17 -21.47 1.01
CA VAL A 61 12.98 -20.51 1.76
C VAL A 61 12.95 -20.87 3.23
N SER A 62 14.10 -21.12 3.82
CA SER A 62 14.23 -21.32 5.27
C SER A 62 13.98 -19.99 6.00
N LEU A 63 13.31 -20.05 7.14
CA LEU A 63 13.05 -18.87 7.95
C LEU A 63 14.34 -18.28 8.52
N GLN A 64 14.50 -16.96 8.39
CA GLN A 64 15.66 -16.25 8.92
C GLN A 64 15.26 -15.38 10.12
N PRO A 65 16.13 -15.26 11.13
CA PRO A 65 15.92 -14.32 12.22
C PRO A 65 15.87 -12.86 11.73
N PRO A 66 15.22 -11.96 12.48
CA PRO A 66 15.19 -10.53 12.15
C PRO A 66 16.59 -9.95 11.94
N HIS A 67 16.68 -8.92 11.12
CA HIS A 67 17.96 -8.27 10.83
C HIS A 67 18.55 -7.62 12.09
N ASP A 68 19.86 -7.77 12.34
CA ASP A 68 20.55 -7.41 13.60
C ASP A 68 20.74 -5.90 13.84
N ARG A 69 19.91 -5.04 13.27
CA ARG A 69 20.03 -3.59 13.47
C ARG A 69 19.84 -3.21 14.93
N HIS A 70 18.88 -3.85 15.58
CA HIS A 70 18.55 -3.59 16.96
C HIS A 70 18.32 -4.89 17.72
N LYS A 71 18.54 -4.85 19.03
CA LYS A 71 18.63 -6.03 19.91
C LYS A 71 17.79 -5.85 21.16
N ARG A 72 16.55 -5.39 21.00
CA ARG A 72 15.61 -5.20 22.11
C ARG A 72 14.25 -5.79 21.79
N LEU A 73 13.76 -6.60 22.73
CA LEU A 73 12.43 -7.16 22.76
C LEU A 73 11.66 -6.53 23.91
N VAL A 74 10.52 -5.94 23.60
CA VAL A 74 9.59 -5.39 24.60
C VAL A 74 8.36 -6.29 24.70
N PHE A 75 7.82 -6.46 25.90
CA PHE A 75 6.62 -7.26 26.09
C PHE A 75 5.71 -6.72 27.20
N THR A 76 4.43 -7.11 27.15
CA THR A 76 3.42 -6.76 28.17
C THR A 76 2.36 -7.88 28.25
N PRO A 77 1.74 -8.13 29.41
CA PRO A 77 2.05 -7.56 30.74
C PRO A 77 3.38 -8.08 31.32
N ASP A 78 4.04 -7.31 32.18
CA ASP A 78 5.24 -7.75 32.90
C ASP A 78 4.87 -8.68 34.07
N THR A 79 4.84 -9.98 33.79
CA THR A 79 4.51 -11.05 34.75
C THR A 79 5.62 -12.08 34.71
N PHE A 80 5.72 -12.94 35.73
CA PHE A 80 6.75 -13.97 35.74
C PHE A 80 6.63 -14.91 34.52
N LEU A 81 5.40 -15.24 34.11
CA LEU A 81 5.12 -16.11 32.98
C LEU A 81 5.54 -15.50 31.64
N THR A 82 5.08 -14.29 31.33
CA THR A 82 5.37 -13.61 30.07
C THR A 82 6.87 -13.30 29.94
N LYS A 83 7.52 -12.92 31.05
CA LYS A 83 8.97 -12.72 31.10
C LYS A 83 9.73 -14.00 30.81
N ASN A 84 9.32 -15.14 31.40
CA ASN A 84 9.94 -16.43 31.16
C ASN A 84 9.76 -16.90 29.70
N LEU A 85 8.57 -16.68 29.11
CA LEU A 85 8.30 -16.93 27.69
C LEU A 85 9.23 -16.12 26.80
N CYS A 86 9.30 -14.81 27.00
CA CYS A 86 10.16 -13.93 26.21
C CYS A 86 11.65 -14.29 26.37
N GLN A 87 12.09 -14.64 27.59
CA GLN A 87 13.46 -15.07 27.81
C GLN A 87 13.77 -16.40 27.10
N SER A 88 12.85 -17.36 27.14
CA SER A 88 12.97 -18.65 26.45
C SER A 88 13.01 -18.49 24.93
N LEU A 89 12.21 -17.56 24.40
CA LEU A 89 12.22 -17.17 22.99
C LEU A 89 13.59 -16.62 22.59
N ILE A 90 14.14 -15.63 23.32
CA ILE A 90 15.46 -15.06 23.01
C ILE A 90 16.56 -16.13 23.07
N ASN A 91 16.52 -17.01 24.07
CA ASN A 91 17.48 -18.11 24.19
C ASN A 91 17.44 -19.05 22.97
N SER A 92 16.27 -19.23 22.36
CA SER A 92 16.09 -20.06 21.18
C SER A 92 16.58 -19.40 19.88
N ILE A 93 16.58 -18.07 19.81
CA ILE A 93 17.14 -17.31 18.68
C ILE A 93 18.67 -17.39 18.66
N ASN A 94 19.29 -17.71 19.81
CA ASN A 94 20.75 -17.75 19.99
C ASN A 94 21.42 -16.42 19.62
N ARG A 95 20.79 -15.30 20.02
CA ARG A 95 21.28 -13.94 19.83
C ARG A 95 21.09 -13.13 21.11
N GLU A 96 21.97 -12.16 21.32
CA GLU A 96 21.88 -11.23 22.44
C GLU A 96 20.75 -10.22 22.19
N TYR A 97 19.59 -10.44 22.79
CA TYR A 97 18.52 -9.44 22.89
C TYR A 97 18.32 -9.04 24.34
N THR A 98 18.07 -7.76 24.56
CA THR A 98 17.60 -7.22 25.83
C THR A 98 16.08 -7.37 25.92
N VAL A 99 15.58 -7.90 27.03
CA VAL A 99 14.15 -8.15 27.25
C VAL A 99 13.63 -7.18 28.31
N THR A 100 12.69 -6.32 27.93
CA THR A 100 12.10 -5.32 28.85
C THR A 100 10.58 -5.44 28.90
N GLY A 101 10.03 -5.60 30.10
CA GLY A 101 8.61 -5.71 30.35
C GLY A 101 7.94 -4.37 30.62
N PHE A 102 6.68 -4.24 30.25
CA PHE A 102 5.82 -3.08 30.51
C PHE A 102 4.50 -3.52 31.15
N SER A 103 3.93 -2.66 31.99
CA SER A 103 2.67 -2.95 32.69
C SER A 103 1.43 -2.87 31.79
N THR A 104 1.43 -1.97 30.80
CA THR A 104 0.28 -1.73 29.90
C THR A 104 0.69 -1.79 28.43
N GLU A 105 -0.28 -2.07 27.55
CA GLU A 105 -0.07 -2.01 26.10
C GLU A 105 0.25 -0.58 25.63
N ASP A 106 -0.41 0.43 26.18
CA ASP A 106 -0.20 1.82 25.79
C ASP A 106 1.24 2.29 26.07
N ASP A 107 1.81 1.92 27.23
CA ASP A 107 3.19 2.25 27.58
C ASP A 107 4.19 1.55 26.64
N LEU A 108 3.94 0.28 26.33
CA LEU A 108 4.76 -0.49 25.40
C LEU A 108 4.72 0.10 23.99
N LEU A 109 3.54 0.50 23.52
CA LEU A 109 3.36 1.10 22.20
C LEU A 109 4.01 2.48 22.11
N ALA A 110 3.91 3.28 23.17
CA ALA A 110 4.57 4.57 23.25
C ALA A 110 6.11 4.44 23.17
N GLU A 111 6.68 3.42 23.82
CA GLU A 111 8.11 3.12 23.71
C GLU A 111 8.46 2.60 22.31
N TYR A 112 7.70 1.64 21.78
CA TYR A 112 7.94 1.05 20.46
C TYR A 112 7.93 2.11 19.34
N GLN A 113 7.09 3.13 19.45
CA GLN A 113 7.05 4.23 18.48
C GLN A 113 8.16 5.27 18.68
N ARG A 114 8.72 5.38 19.90
CA ARG A 114 9.73 6.37 20.25
C ARG A 114 11.16 5.87 20.05
N ASP A 115 11.43 4.63 20.43
CA ASP A 115 12.76 4.03 20.40
C ASP A 115 12.92 3.15 19.17
N GLU A 116 13.68 3.64 18.19
CA GLU A 116 14.05 2.89 16.98
C GLU A 116 14.85 1.61 17.30
N ASN A 117 15.40 1.47 18.52
CA ASN A 117 16.14 0.27 18.92
C ASN A 117 15.26 -0.92 19.31
N VAL A 118 13.93 -0.79 19.27
CA VAL A 118 13.03 -1.90 19.58
C VAL A 118 12.75 -2.71 18.31
N THR A 119 13.22 -3.96 18.28
CA THR A 119 13.03 -4.85 17.12
C THR A 119 11.72 -5.62 17.19
N ILE A 120 11.37 -6.08 18.38
CA ILE A 120 10.24 -7.00 18.60
C ILE A 120 9.40 -6.46 19.76
N ALA A 121 8.10 -6.39 19.55
CA ALA A 121 7.10 -6.05 20.54
C ALA A 121 6.06 -7.16 20.62
N VAL A 122 5.86 -7.71 21.82
CA VAL A 122 4.88 -8.79 22.07
C VAL A 122 3.86 -8.33 23.10
N VAL A 123 2.58 -8.34 22.73
CA VAL A 123 1.47 -8.06 23.64
C VAL A 123 0.70 -9.33 23.86
N PHE A 124 0.68 -9.83 25.08
CA PHE A 124 -0.13 -10.99 25.44
C PHE A 124 -1.49 -10.52 25.94
N HIS A 125 -2.55 -10.95 25.23
CA HIS A 125 -3.93 -10.59 25.50
C HIS A 125 -4.54 -11.57 26.49
N GLY A 126 -5.06 -11.04 27.61
CA GLY A 126 -5.70 -11.84 28.65
C GLY A 126 -5.05 -11.70 30.02
N ASN A 127 -5.58 -12.47 30.97
CA ASN A 127 -5.15 -12.39 32.37
C ASN A 127 -4.02 -13.39 32.63
N TYR A 128 -2.79 -12.96 32.38
CA TYR A 128 -1.59 -13.68 32.79
C TYR A 128 -1.30 -13.37 34.26
N TYR A 129 -1.91 -14.12 35.18
CA TYR A 129 -1.56 -14.05 36.59
C TYR A 129 -0.22 -14.76 36.83
N ASP A 130 0.46 -14.47 37.94
CA ASP A 130 1.68 -15.17 38.40
C ASP A 130 1.41 -16.62 38.89
N GLY A 131 0.50 -17.33 38.21
CA GLY A 131 0.21 -18.73 38.45
C GLY A 131 1.28 -19.64 37.83
N PRO A 132 1.37 -20.91 38.28
CA PRO A 132 2.39 -21.86 37.81
C PRO A 132 2.10 -22.45 36.43
N GLN A 133 0.90 -22.27 35.88
CA GLN A 133 0.46 -22.89 34.63
C GLN A 133 0.02 -21.84 33.61
N LEU A 134 0.40 -22.06 32.35
CA LEU A 134 -0.05 -21.25 31.24
C LEU A 134 -1.57 -21.41 31.05
N PRO A 135 -2.28 -20.33 30.64
CA PRO A 135 -3.68 -20.42 30.25
C PRO A 135 -3.89 -21.43 29.12
N GLN A 136 -5.07 -22.06 29.07
CA GLN A 136 -5.42 -23.01 28.01
C GLN A 136 -5.48 -22.36 26.61
N SER A 137 -5.77 -21.07 26.54
CA SER A 137 -5.77 -20.27 25.33
C SER A 137 -4.87 -19.05 25.53
N ILE A 138 -3.91 -18.87 24.63
CA ILE A 138 -2.97 -17.75 24.62
C ILE A 138 -3.29 -16.95 23.38
N GLU A 139 -3.65 -15.69 23.59
CA GLU A 139 -3.83 -14.73 22.52
C GLU A 139 -2.70 -13.72 22.60
N TYR A 140 -2.05 -13.41 21.48
CA TYR A 140 -0.97 -12.43 21.47
C TYR A 140 -0.97 -11.63 20.18
N SER A 141 -0.43 -10.42 20.26
CA SER A 141 -0.09 -9.57 19.12
C SER A 141 1.42 -9.43 19.03
N LEU A 142 1.95 -9.76 17.85
CA LEU A 142 3.36 -9.62 17.53
C LEU A 142 3.56 -8.42 16.61
N ARG A 143 4.52 -7.56 16.96
CA ARG A 143 4.93 -6.40 16.19
C ARG A 143 6.44 -6.47 15.99
N ILE A 144 6.89 -6.24 14.76
CA ILE A 144 8.31 -6.25 14.41
C ILE A 144 8.63 -4.99 13.62
N ASP A 145 9.80 -4.41 13.92
CA ASP A 145 10.33 -3.29 13.17
C ASP A 145 10.49 -3.64 11.68
N SER A 146 9.85 -2.86 10.82
CA SER A 146 9.88 -3.05 9.38
C SER A 146 9.92 -1.71 8.68
N TYR A 147 10.96 -1.51 7.86
CA TYR A 147 11.22 -0.27 7.13
C TYR A 147 10.20 0.01 6.01
N ASN A 148 9.50 -1.02 5.51
CA ASN A 148 8.56 -0.91 4.40
C ASN A 148 7.44 -1.95 4.57
N ALA A 149 6.78 -1.92 5.73
CA ALA A 149 5.72 -2.86 6.06
C ALA A 149 4.54 -2.72 5.10
N TRP A 150 3.97 -3.85 4.71
CA TRP A 150 2.67 -3.89 4.06
C TRP A 150 1.62 -3.24 4.96
N ASN A 151 0.81 -2.32 4.41
CA ASN A 151 -0.30 -1.76 5.17
C ASN A 151 -1.38 -2.83 5.36
N THR A 152 -1.42 -3.42 6.55
CA THR A 152 -2.38 -4.48 6.90
C THR A 152 -3.81 -3.97 7.06
N ALA A 153 -4.04 -2.66 7.06
CA ALA A 153 -5.40 -2.09 6.99
C ALA A 153 -6.06 -2.32 5.63
N GLU A 154 -5.26 -2.51 4.57
CA GLU A 154 -5.75 -2.69 3.21
C GLU A 154 -5.61 -4.16 2.78
N THR A 155 -6.72 -4.80 2.39
CA THR A 155 -6.70 -6.17 1.88
C THR A 155 -5.98 -6.27 0.53
N TYR A 156 -6.04 -5.20 -0.27
CA TYR A 156 -5.41 -5.11 -1.59
C TYR A 156 -4.83 -3.70 -1.80
N GLY A 157 -3.73 -3.60 -2.55
CA GLY A 157 -3.23 -2.30 -2.97
C GLY A 157 -4.22 -1.56 -3.87
N LEU A 158 -4.21 -0.23 -3.83
CA LEU A 158 -5.07 0.65 -4.65
C LEU A 158 -5.00 0.34 -6.15
N TYR A 159 -3.83 -0.06 -6.64
CA TYR A 159 -3.61 -0.48 -8.02
C TYR A 159 -3.20 -1.94 -8.05
N GLN A 160 -4.02 -2.77 -8.69
CA GLN A 160 -3.67 -4.16 -8.93
C GLN A 160 -2.60 -4.23 -10.02
N GLN A 161 -1.43 -4.76 -9.67
CA GLN A 161 -0.39 -5.06 -10.63
C GLN A 161 -0.64 -6.47 -11.20
N PRO A 162 -0.54 -6.66 -12.53
CA PRO A 162 -0.66 -7.97 -13.10
C PRO A 162 0.56 -8.83 -12.71
N GLY A 163 0.30 -10.05 -12.24
CA GLY A 163 1.33 -10.98 -11.81
C GLY A 163 1.34 -11.24 -10.30
N PRO A 164 2.33 -12.00 -9.81
CA PRO A 164 2.44 -12.35 -8.41
C PRO A 164 2.84 -11.14 -7.57
N SER A 165 2.13 -10.93 -6.47
CA SER A 165 2.46 -9.87 -5.52
C SER A 165 3.81 -10.15 -4.82
N PRO A 166 4.68 -9.14 -4.64
CA PRO A 166 5.89 -9.28 -3.84
C PRO A 166 5.63 -9.25 -2.33
N GLY A 167 4.39 -8.95 -1.89
CA GLY A 167 4.08 -8.59 -0.50
C GLY A 167 4.41 -9.66 0.55
N SER A 168 4.31 -10.96 0.21
CA SER A 168 4.60 -12.04 1.17
C SER A 168 6.05 -12.12 1.60
N ASP A 169 6.98 -11.64 0.76
CA ASP A 169 8.41 -11.84 0.99
C ASP A 169 8.91 -10.95 2.15
N GLN A 170 8.17 -9.89 2.50
CA GLN A 170 8.50 -8.98 3.60
C GLN A 170 8.43 -9.69 4.96
N TYR A 171 7.38 -10.46 5.20
CA TYR A 171 7.20 -11.22 6.45
C TYR A 171 8.33 -12.23 6.69
N THR A 172 8.89 -12.79 5.61
CA THR A 172 10.06 -13.67 5.68
C THR A 172 11.36 -12.88 5.86
N ARG A 173 11.54 -11.79 5.09
CA ARG A 173 12.75 -10.97 5.09
C ARG A 173 12.96 -10.23 6.41
N ASP A 174 11.90 -9.70 7.00
CA ASP A 174 11.96 -8.90 8.23
C ASP A 174 11.98 -9.81 9.48
N GLY A 175 11.83 -11.13 9.30
CA GLY A 175 11.94 -12.12 10.37
C GLY A 175 10.65 -12.34 11.17
N PHE A 176 9.51 -11.79 10.73
CA PHE A 176 8.21 -11.97 11.39
C PHE A 176 7.80 -13.42 11.52
N LEU A 177 7.83 -14.17 10.42
CA LEU A 177 7.45 -15.59 10.45
C LEU A 177 8.41 -16.43 11.29
N PHE A 178 9.67 -16.02 11.37
CA PHE A 178 10.66 -16.67 12.24
C PHE A 178 10.33 -16.44 13.72
N ILE A 179 10.08 -15.20 14.14
CA ILE A 179 9.73 -14.91 15.54
C ILE A 179 8.40 -15.56 15.92
N GLN A 180 7.40 -15.50 15.03
CA GLN A 180 6.12 -16.17 15.23
C GLN A 180 6.33 -17.68 15.45
N TYR A 181 7.09 -18.33 14.56
CA TYR A 181 7.41 -19.75 14.68
C TYR A 181 8.11 -20.10 16.01
N ILE A 182 9.14 -19.33 16.39
CA ILE A 182 9.89 -19.58 17.62
C ILE A 182 9.03 -19.32 18.86
N LEU A 183 8.17 -18.29 18.84
CA LEU A 183 7.24 -17.99 19.93
C LEU A 183 6.23 -19.12 20.10
N ASP A 184 5.58 -19.55 19.03
CA ASP A 184 4.61 -20.65 19.06
C ASP A 184 5.25 -21.96 19.50
N LYS A 185 6.45 -22.26 19.00
CA LYS A 185 7.26 -23.40 19.44
C LYS A 185 7.52 -23.34 20.95
N THR A 186 7.94 -22.18 21.46
CA THR A 186 8.23 -21.98 22.89
C THR A 186 6.98 -22.18 23.74
N ILE A 187 5.84 -21.65 23.28
CA ILE A 187 4.53 -21.82 23.94
C ILE A 187 4.16 -23.31 24.01
N ILE A 188 4.29 -24.06 22.91
CA ILE A 188 3.95 -25.49 22.85
C ILE A 188 4.84 -26.30 23.80
N GLU A 189 6.15 -26.03 23.83
CA GLU A 189 7.10 -26.70 24.73
C GLU A 189 6.78 -26.41 26.21
N GLN A 190 6.38 -25.19 26.53
CA GLN A 190 5.97 -24.86 27.90
C GLN A 190 4.63 -25.46 28.29
N PHE A 191 3.67 -25.53 27.36
CA PHE A 191 2.37 -26.16 27.60
C PHE A 191 2.50 -27.67 27.80
N ASN A 192 3.42 -28.31 27.08
CA ASN A 192 3.70 -29.73 27.19
C ASN A 192 5.21 -29.98 27.31
N GLY A 193 5.72 -30.00 28.54
CA GLY A 193 7.15 -30.22 28.82
C GLY A 193 7.72 -31.56 28.35
N SER A 194 6.88 -32.50 27.89
CA SER A 194 7.33 -33.74 27.25
C SER A 194 7.68 -33.55 25.77
N VAL A 195 7.13 -32.52 25.13
CA VAL A 195 7.41 -32.17 23.73
C VAL A 195 8.66 -31.31 23.71
N LYS A 196 9.71 -31.81 23.05
CA LYS A 196 10.90 -31.03 22.72
C LYS A 196 11.06 -31.08 21.22
N PHE A 197 10.95 -29.94 20.56
CA PHE A 197 11.14 -29.91 19.11
C PHE A 197 12.62 -30.15 18.80
N ASN A 198 12.88 -30.92 17.74
CA ASN A 198 14.23 -31.12 17.27
C ASN A 198 14.86 -29.75 16.93
N LYS A 199 16.10 -29.52 17.40
CA LYS A 199 16.86 -28.31 17.08
C LYS A 199 17.21 -28.25 15.58
N ASP A 200 17.26 -29.41 14.93
CA ASP A 200 17.58 -29.54 13.49
C ASP A 200 16.34 -29.48 12.59
N PHE A 201 15.14 -29.24 13.15
CA PHE A 201 13.94 -29.08 12.34
C PHE A 201 13.97 -27.73 11.59
N ASP A 202 14.23 -27.80 10.29
CA ASP A 202 14.21 -26.64 9.39
C ASP A 202 12.79 -26.40 8.86
N MET A 203 12.13 -25.35 9.37
CA MET A 203 10.86 -24.93 8.81
C MET A 203 11.08 -24.08 7.56
N ARG A 204 10.56 -24.56 6.44
CA ARG A 204 10.73 -23.91 5.13
C ARG A 204 9.40 -23.42 4.60
N LEU A 205 9.39 -22.21 4.07
CA LEU A 205 8.25 -21.61 3.39
C LEU A 205 8.32 -21.93 1.91
N LYS A 206 7.17 -22.29 1.33
CA LYS A 206 7.04 -22.46 -0.12
C LYS A 206 5.82 -21.71 -0.61
N ARG A 207 6.06 -20.74 -1.50
CA ARG A 207 4.96 -19.98 -2.12
C ARG A 207 4.21 -20.88 -3.09
N MET A 208 2.88 -20.74 -3.12
CA MET A 208 2.07 -21.42 -4.13
C MET A 208 2.47 -20.92 -5.52
N PRO A 209 2.53 -21.80 -6.53
CA PRO A 209 2.80 -21.39 -7.90
C PRO A 209 1.76 -20.38 -8.40
N PHE A 210 2.21 -19.38 -9.14
CA PHE A 210 1.31 -18.39 -9.74
C PHE A 210 1.00 -18.78 -11.19
N PRO A 211 -0.26 -18.68 -11.66
CA PRO A 211 -0.63 -19.05 -13.02
C PRO A 211 0.06 -18.17 -14.09
N PRO A 212 0.09 -18.59 -15.36
CA PRO A 212 0.55 -17.77 -16.48
C PRO A 212 -0.11 -16.38 -16.49
N TYR A 213 0.69 -15.33 -16.70
CA TYR A 213 0.22 -13.94 -16.67
C TYR A 213 0.94 -13.09 -17.69
N SER A 214 0.39 -11.91 -17.96
CA SER A 214 1.05 -10.91 -18.78
C SER A 214 1.46 -9.74 -17.92
N GLU A 215 2.74 -9.39 -17.95
CA GLU A 215 3.25 -8.20 -17.28
C GLU A 215 3.27 -7.04 -18.28
N ASP A 216 2.69 -5.92 -17.86
CA ASP A 216 2.60 -4.71 -18.65
C ASP A 216 2.79 -3.49 -17.74
N ARG A 217 4.05 -3.15 -17.50
CA ARG A 217 4.42 -2.04 -16.61
C ARG A 217 3.89 -0.69 -17.09
N LEU A 218 3.69 -0.54 -18.40
CA LEU A 218 3.16 0.69 -18.95
C LEU A 218 1.71 0.94 -18.54
N VAL A 219 0.90 -0.10 -18.33
CA VAL A 219 -0.50 0.10 -17.93
C VAL A 219 -0.59 0.87 -16.62
N SER A 220 0.20 0.50 -15.61
CA SER A 220 0.22 1.21 -14.33
C SER A 220 0.71 2.65 -14.46
N ILE A 221 1.74 2.90 -15.29
CA ILE A 221 2.25 4.25 -15.55
C ILE A 221 1.21 5.10 -16.28
N LEU A 222 0.56 4.54 -17.31
CA LEU A 222 -0.49 5.19 -18.08
C LEU A 222 -1.70 5.53 -17.20
N GLN A 223 -2.13 4.62 -16.32
CA GLN A 223 -3.23 4.89 -15.39
C GLN A 223 -2.95 6.11 -14.48
N SER A 224 -1.72 6.24 -13.99
CA SER A 224 -1.33 7.38 -13.13
C SER A 224 -1.21 8.70 -13.89
N ILE A 225 -0.77 8.67 -15.16
CA ILE A 225 -0.46 9.87 -15.94
C ILE A 225 -1.64 10.34 -16.82
N LEU A 226 -2.57 9.44 -17.16
CA LEU A 226 -3.71 9.72 -18.03
C LEU A 226 -4.57 10.90 -17.56
N PRO A 227 -4.94 11.04 -16.26
CA PRO A 227 -5.71 12.18 -15.80
C PRO A 227 -5.00 13.52 -16.06
N LEU A 228 -3.69 13.57 -15.84
CA LEU A 228 -2.88 14.76 -16.09
C LEU A 228 -2.87 15.14 -17.57
N PHE A 229 -2.68 14.16 -18.45
CA PHE A 229 -2.67 14.39 -19.91
C PHE A 229 -4.03 14.87 -20.41
N ILE A 230 -5.13 14.36 -19.85
CA ILE A 230 -6.48 14.83 -20.17
C ILE A 230 -6.64 16.29 -19.72
N VAL A 231 -6.29 16.63 -18.47
CA VAL A 231 -6.38 18.02 -17.99
C VAL A 231 -5.54 18.96 -18.85
N LEU A 232 -4.30 18.57 -19.16
CA LEU A 232 -3.39 19.39 -19.96
C LEU A 232 -3.87 19.56 -21.41
N SER A 233 -4.51 18.54 -21.98
CA SER A 233 -5.11 18.61 -23.32
C SER A 233 -6.23 19.64 -23.43
N PHE A 234 -7.06 19.75 -22.39
CA PHE A 234 -8.20 20.66 -22.37
C PHE A 234 -7.90 21.98 -21.66
N LEU A 235 -6.67 22.21 -21.21
CA LEU A 235 -6.30 23.41 -20.44
C LEU A 235 -6.57 24.69 -21.23
N LEU A 236 -6.14 24.75 -22.50
CA LEU A 236 -6.39 25.92 -23.35
C LEU A 236 -7.89 26.15 -23.57
N ASN A 237 -8.65 25.07 -23.80
CA ASN A 237 -10.10 25.14 -23.94
C ASN A 237 -10.75 25.72 -22.66
N ALA A 238 -10.38 25.22 -21.49
CA ALA A 238 -10.91 25.67 -20.20
C ALA A 238 -10.57 27.15 -19.93
N LEU A 239 -9.33 27.57 -20.20
CA LEU A 239 -8.89 28.96 -20.03
C LEU A 239 -9.64 29.90 -20.98
N GLN A 240 -9.82 29.50 -22.24
CA GLN A 240 -10.49 30.33 -23.22
C GLN A 240 -11.99 30.47 -22.93
N ILE A 241 -12.66 29.38 -22.55
CA ILE A 241 -14.06 29.42 -22.12
C ILE A 241 -14.20 30.35 -20.91
N SER A 242 -13.34 30.19 -19.91
CA SER A 242 -13.34 31.02 -18.70
C SER A 242 -13.14 32.50 -19.02
N LYS A 243 -12.16 32.84 -19.87
CA LYS A 243 -11.91 34.20 -20.35
C LYS A 243 -13.11 34.78 -21.08
N ASN A 244 -13.74 34.00 -21.98
CA ASN A 244 -14.91 34.45 -22.73
C ASN A 244 -16.10 34.71 -21.80
N ILE A 245 -16.33 33.86 -20.80
CA ILE A 245 -17.37 34.04 -19.80
C ILE A 245 -17.11 35.30 -18.96
N ALA A 246 -15.87 35.47 -18.46
CA ALA A 246 -15.49 36.64 -17.67
C ALA A 246 -15.69 37.95 -18.47
N PHE A 247 -15.24 37.97 -19.72
CA PHE A 247 -15.43 39.11 -20.62
C PHE A 247 -16.92 39.39 -20.91
N GLU A 248 -17.73 38.35 -21.08
CA GLU A 248 -19.17 38.49 -21.28
C GLU A 248 -19.87 39.06 -20.05
N LYS A 249 -19.45 38.63 -18.85
CA LYS A 249 -19.96 39.11 -17.56
C LYS A 249 -19.54 40.56 -17.31
N GLU A 250 -18.28 40.91 -17.53
CA GLU A 250 -17.75 42.27 -17.41
C GLU A 250 -18.55 43.25 -18.30
N LYS A 251 -18.79 42.87 -19.56
CA LYS A 251 -19.54 43.70 -20.51
C LYS A 251 -21.06 43.58 -20.39
N MET A 252 -21.57 42.79 -19.44
CA MET A 252 -23.00 42.57 -19.19
C MET A 252 -23.81 42.18 -20.45
N LEU A 253 -23.18 41.49 -21.41
CA LEU A 253 -23.76 41.29 -22.75
C LEU A 253 -24.99 40.36 -22.78
N LYS A 254 -25.26 39.64 -21.68
CA LYS A 254 -26.43 38.76 -21.49
C LYS A 254 -27.48 39.31 -20.53
N VAL A 255 -27.18 40.36 -19.74
CA VAL A 255 -28.11 40.90 -18.73
C VAL A 255 -29.13 41.86 -19.35
N ARG A 256 -28.81 42.46 -20.49
CA ARG A 256 -29.63 43.49 -21.16
C ARG A 256 -30.84 42.96 -21.96
N VAL A 257 -31.14 41.65 -21.89
CA VAL A 257 -32.22 40.99 -22.67
C VAL A 257 -33.48 40.73 -21.82
N TYR A 258 -33.48 41.11 -20.55
CA TYR A 258 -34.63 41.00 -19.66
C TYR A 258 -34.99 42.35 -19.03
N TRP A 259 -35.41 43.30 -19.86
CA TRP A 259 -36.29 44.43 -19.48
C TRP A 259 -37.11 44.81 -20.71
#